data_AF-A0A1M7UTA7-F1
#
_entry.id   AF-A0A1M7UTA7-F1
#
_cell.length_a   1.000
_cell.length_b   1.000
_cell.length_c   1.000
_cell.angle_alpha   90.00
_cell.angle_beta   90.00
_cell.angle_gamma   90.00
#
_symmetry.space_group_name_H-M   'P 1'
#
loop_
_entity.id
_entity.type
_entity.pdbx_description
1 polymer ?
#
loop_
_entity_poly.entity_id
_entity_poly.type
_entity_poly.pdbx_seq_one_letter_code
_entity_poly.pdbx_strand_id
1 'polypeptide(L)'
;MRTFERTIFALILAATPVATSGFAFDGAPINQDSTIPVVTAQPGTASSLKKVVPTVPDTSLTALEYAADGPNPIAQWRLGRMYALGDGVDQNDLRAFEYFSRIADKHAEDSPSAPQAAIVANAFVALGRYYLNGIPNSKIKADTERAREMFSYAASYFGNADAQYDLARLYLKSAGSSRDDFRYGARWLGLAAQKGQHQAQALLGQMLFNGDQLPRQPARGLMWLTLARDSATPDEIWIRDSYNKAIAKASEEDRAMALQMLEHWVQGRRD
;
A
#
# COMPACT_ATOMS: atom_id res chain seq x y z
N MET A 1 9.99 50.28 -3.29
CA MET A 1 9.15 50.86 -4.36
C MET A 1 9.22 49.94 -5.58
N ARG A 2 8.06 49.42 -6.00
CA ARG A 2 7.74 48.71 -7.28
C ARG A 2 8.36 47.31 -7.45
N THR A 3 7.71 46.21 -7.05
CA THR A 3 6.54 45.49 -7.63
C THR A 3 6.60 45.27 -9.15
N PHE A 4 6.72 44.00 -9.55
CA PHE A 4 6.25 43.51 -10.85
C PHE A 4 5.61 42.14 -10.65
N GLU A 5 4.28 42.18 -10.58
CA GLU A 5 3.38 41.04 -10.75
C GLU A 5 3.43 40.58 -12.22
N ARG A 6 3.39 39.27 -12.45
CA ARG A 6 3.07 38.70 -13.77
C ARG A 6 1.89 37.76 -13.63
N THR A 7 0.79 38.25 -14.16
CA THR A 7 -0.52 37.66 -14.36
C THR A 7 -0.47 36.39 -15.20
N ILE A 8 -1.13 35.33 -14.74
CA ILE A 8 -1.36 34.08 -15.46
C ILE A 8 -2.68 34.21 -16.23
N PHE A 9 -2.62 34.03 -17.56
CA PHE A 9 -3.80 33.94 -18.42
C PHE A 9 -4.42 32.54 -18.31
N ALA A 10 -5.70 32.49 -17.95
CA ALA A 10 -6.52 31.29 -17.97
C ALA A 10 -7.01 31.00 -19.40
N LEU A 11 -6.79 29.76 -19.88
CA LEU A 11 -7.33 29.27 -21.15
C LEU A 11 -8.61 28.46 -20.86
N ILE A 12 -9.74 28.94 -21.33
CA ILE A 12 -11.04 28.26 -21.24
C ILE A 12 -11.17 27.33 -22.45
N LEU A 13 -11.24 26.01 -22.20
CA LEU A 13 -11.60 25.02 -23.22
C LEU A 13 -13.13 24.83 -23.22
N ALA A 14 -13.77 25.19 -24.33
CA ALA A 14 -15.16 24.84 -24.62
C ALA A 14 -15.16 23.63 -25.56
N ALA A 15 -15.78 22.52 -25.13
CA ALA A 15 -16.05 21.36 -25.96
C ALA A 15 -17.56 21.10 -25.96
N THR A 16 -18.17 21.21 -27.13
CA THR A 16 -19.57 20.82 -27.39
C THR A 16 -19.62 19.38 -27.93
N PRO A 17 -20.66 18.60 -27.60
CA PRO A 17 -20.83 17.25 -28.14
C PRO A 17 -21.67 17.27 -29.42
N VAL A 18 -21.34 16.40 -30.39
CA VAL A 18 -22.27 16.01 -31.45
C VAL A 18 -22.35 14.49 -31.45
N ALA A 19 -23.53 13.99 -31.09
CA ALA A 19 -23.94 12.62 -31.30
C ALA A 19 -24.65 12.52 -32.66
N THR A 20 -24.35 11.49 -33.45
CA THR A 20 -25.35 10.85 -34.31
C THR A 20 -25.08 9.35 -34.39
N SER A 21 -26.19 8.61 -34.30
CA SER A 21 -26.32 7.16 -34.43
C SER A 21 -26.51 6.76 -35.89
N GLY A 22 -25.95 5.61 -36.29
CA GLY A 22 -26.25 4.95 -37.56
C GLY A 22 -26.11 3.44 -37.42
N PHE A 23 -27.26 2.74 -37.41
CA PHE A 23 -27.33 1.30 -37.61
C PHE A 23 -27.04 0.97 -39.08
N ALA A 24 -26.23 -0.06 -39.34
CA ALA A 24 -26.34 -0.85 -40.57
C ALA A 24 -25.77 -2.25 -40.34
N PHE A 25 -26.68 -3.20 -40.36
CA PHE A 25 -26.50 -4.64 -40.38
C PHE A 25 -26.23 -5.03 -41.84
N ASP A 26 -25.17 -5.78 -42.14
CA ASP A 26 -25.25 -6.72 -43.27
C ASP A 26 -24.25 -7.88 -43.10
N GLY A 27 -24.71 -9.07 -43.47
CA GLY A 27 -24.09 -10.34 -43.12
C GLY A 27 -23.36 -11.03 -44.27
N ALA A 28 -22.50 -11.95 -43.83
CA ALA A 28 -22.02 -13.17 -44.50
C ALA A 28 -20.96 -13.06 -45.62
N PRO A 29 -20.21 -14.15 -45.93
CA PRO A 29 -20.21 -15.48 -45.30
C PRO A 29 -18.85 -15.92 -44.72
N ILE A 30 -18.96 -16.94 -43.86
CA ILE A 30 -17.90 -17.76 -43.30
C ILE A 30 -17.33 -18.65 -44.42
N ASN A 31 -16.00 -18.66 -44.57
CA ASN A 31 -15.30 -19.77 -45.24
C ASN A 31 -14.37 -20.44 -44.24
N GLN A 32 -14.73 -21.67 -43.92
CA GLN A 32 -13.91 -22.67 -43.26
C GLN A 32 -12.78 -23.07 -44.20
N ASP A 33 -11.53 -22.98 -43.74
CA ASP A 33 -10.47 -23.95 -44.06
C ASP A 33 -9.18 -23.52 -43.35
N SER A 34 -8.93 -24.13 -42.20
CA SER A 34 -7.60 -24.21 -41.59
C SER A 34 -7.57 -25.48 -40.76
N THR A 35 -7.29 -26.57 -41.45
CA THR A 35 -7.03 -27.90 -40.90
C THR A 35 -5.96 -27.83 -39.82
N ILE A 36 -6.34 -28.12 -38.59
CA ILE A 36 -5.43 -28.38 -37.46
C ILE A 36 -4.89 -29.81 -37.65
N PRO A 37 -3.57 -30.05 -37.74
CA PRO A 37 -3.07 -31.41 -37.77
C PRO A 37 -3.20 -32.05 -36.37
N VAL A 38 -4.12 -33.00 -36.28
CA VAL A 38 -4.27 -33.92 -35.14
C VAL A 38 -3.08 -34.87 -35.14
N VAL A 39 -2.17 -34.70 -34.18
CA VAL A 39 -1.12 -35.70 -33.90
C VAL A 39 -1.77 -36.85 -33.13
N THR A 40 -1.85 -37.99 -33.79
CA THR A 40 -2.28 -39.26 -33.21
C THR A 40 -1.20 -39.81 -32.27
N ALA A 41 -1.60 -40.12 -31.05
CA ALA A 41 -0.74 -40.76 -30.05
C ALA A 41 -0.57 -42.25 -30.38
N GLN A 42 0.69 -42.73 -30.44
CA GLN A 42 1.02 -44.15 -30.38
C GLN A 42 1.41 -44.53 -28.93
N PRO A 43 1.03 -45.72 -28.44
CA PRO A 43 1.38 -46.17 -27.09
C PRO A 43 2.74 -46.88 -27.12
N GLY A 44 3.70 -46.44 -26.30
CA GLY A 44 4.98 -47.13 -26.20
C GLY A 44 5.92 -46.61 -25.13
N THR A 45 6.10 -47.42 -24.10
CA THR A 45 7.21 -47.48 -23.13
C THR A 45 7.21 -46.50 -21.96
N ALA A 46 6.88 -47.11 -20.81
CA ALA A 46 7.11 -46.59 -19.48
C ALA A 46 8.62 -46.40 -19.24
N SER A 47 9.03 -45.15 -19.06
CA SER A 47 10.27 -44.82 -18.37
C SER A 47 9.91 -43.94 -17.18
N SER A 48 10.18 -44.47 -16.00
CA SER A 48 10.02 -43.82 -14.71
C SER A 48 10.91 -42.57 -14.62
N LEU A 49 10.37 -41.42 -15.02
CA LEU A 49 10.98 -40.14 -14.77
C LEU A 49 10.57 -39.67 -13.37
N LYS A 50 11.49 -39.81 -12.43
CA LYS A 50 11.53 -39.04 -11.18
C LYS A 50 11.22 -37.59 -11.52
N LYS A 51 10.09 -37.09 -11.03
CA LYS A 51 9.70 -35.67 -11.12
C LYS A 51 10.68 -34.86 -10.27
N VAL A 52 11.82 -34.54 -10.85
CA VAL A 52 12.62 -33.39 -10.42
C VAL A 52 11.92 -32.19 -11.03
N VAL A 53 11.16 -31.48 -10.21
CA VAL A 53 10.74 -30.11 -10.55
C VAL A 53 12.04 -29.31 -10.65
N PRO A 54 12.41 -28.75 -11.81
CA PRO A 54 13.51 -27.81 -11.84
C PRO A 54 13.00 -26.54 -11.17
N THR A 55 13.47 -26.27 -9.96
CA THR A 55 13.58 -24.89 -9.50
C THR A 55 14.48 -24.18 -10.51
N VAL A 56 13.94 -23.20 -11.23
CA VAL A 56 14.75 -22.28 -12.04
C VAL A 56 14.68 -20.89 -11.39
N PRO A 57 15.48 -20.60 -10.35
CA PRO A 57 15.58 -19.26 -9.77
C PRO A 57 16.33 -18.29 -10.69
N ASP A 58 17.27 -18.80 -11.51
CA ASP A 58 18.29 -17.96 -12.16
C ASP A 58 17.76 -17.17 -13.36
N THR A 59 16.92 -17.75 -14.22
CA THR A 59 16.41 -17.04 -15.41
C THR A 59 15.41 -15.95 -15.07
N SER A 60 14.64 -16.10 -13.97
CA SER A 60 13.69 -15.09 -13.51
C SER A 60 14.38 -13.89 -12.87
N LEU A 61 15.47 -14.11 -12.13
CA LEU A 61 16.22 -13.03 -11.49
C LEU A 61 16.91 -12.17 -12.55
N THR A 62 17.66 -12.78 -13.47
CA THR A 62 18.42 -12.04 -14.50
C THR A 62 17.50 -11.22 -15.41
N ALA A 63 16.34 -11.77 -15.80
CA ALA A 63 15.35 -11.02 -16.57
C ALA A 63 14.76 -9.83 -15.79
N LEU A 64 14.56 -9.99 -14.48
CA LEU A 64 14.06 -8.94 -13.62
C LEU A 64 15.12 -7.85 -13.38
N GLU A 65 16.38 -8.22 -13.19
CA GLU A 65 17.53 -7.31 -13.12
C GLU A 65 17.63 -6.46 -14.38
N TYR A 66 17.61 -7.10 -15.55
CA TYR A 66 17.60 -6.40 -16.84
C TYR A 66 16.41 -5.43 -16.97
N ALA A 67 15.21 -5.86 -16.55
CA ALA A 67 14.03 -5.00 -16.59
C ALA A 67 14.13 -3.80 -15.62
N ALA A 68 14.79 -3.98 -14.47
CA ALA A 68 14.96 -2.94 -13.45
C ALA A 68 16.06 -1.92 -13.80
N ASP A 69 17.01 -2.29 -14.66
CA ASP A 69 17.96 -1.34 -15.26
C ASP A 69 17.27 -0.34 -16.18
N GLY A 70 16.12 -0.74 -16.77
CA GLY A 70 15.23 0.14 -17.50
C GLY A 70 14.38 1.06 -16.59
N PRO A 71 13.58 1.97 -17.18
CA PRO A 71 12.64 2.84 -16.44
C PRO A 71 11.35 2.09 -16.04
N ASN A 72 11.47 0.90 -15.44
CA ASN A 72 10.34 0.09 -15.02
C ASN A 72 10.22 0.10 -13.48
N PRO A 73 9.37 0.97 -12.88
CA PRO A 73 9.25 1.05 -11.43
C PRO A 73 8.70 -0.23 -10.79
N ILE A 74 7.94 -1.05 -11.55
CA ILE A 74 7.44 -2.35 -11.06
C ILE A 74 8.60 -3.32 -10.88
N ALA A 75 9.50 -3.41 -11.85
CA ALA A 75 10.66 -4.29 -11.78
C ALA A 75 11.61 -3.86 -10.65
N GLN A 76 11.89 -2.56 -10.55
CA GLN A 76 12.70 -1.98 -9.47
C GLN A 76 12.07 -2.25 -8.10
N TRP A 77 10.75 -2.08 -7.96
CA TRP A 77 10.04 -2.34 -6.71
C TRP A 77 10.14 -3.81 -6.30
N ARG A 78 9.98 -4.73 -7.27
CA ARG A 78 10.10 -6.17 -7.03
C ARG A 78 11.50 -6.55 -6.56
N LEU A 79 12.55 -6.09 -7.25
CA LEU A 79 13.93 -6.36 -6.81
C LEU A 79 14.22 -5.75 -5.46
N GLY A 80 13.80 -4.50 -5.23
CA GLY A 80 13.98 -3.84 -3.95
C GLY A 80 13.37 -4.68 -2.81
N ARG A 81 12.17 -5.22 -3.01
CA ARG A 81 11.52 -6.13 -2.04
C ARG A 81 12.24 -7.47 -1.90
N MET A 82 12.71 -8.07 -3.00
CA MET A 82 13.46 -9.33 -2.95
C MET A 82 14.73 -9.16 -2.10
N TYR A 83 15.49 -8.09 -2.32
CA TYR A 83 16.67 -7.77 -1.51
C TYR A 83 16.30 -7.42 -0.06
N ALA A 84 15.21 -6.71 0.19
CA ALA A 84 14.78 -6.37 1.56
C ALA A 84 14.38 -7.61 2.38
N LEU A 85 13.79 -8.62 1.73
CA LEU A 85 13.25 -9.82 2.38
C LEU A 85 14.17 -11.04 2.27
N GLY A 86 15.21 -10.99 1.43
CA GLY A 86 16.01 -12.16 1.07
C GLY A 86 15.22 -13.22 0.28
N ASP A 87 14.25 -12.79 -0.54
CA ASP A 87 13.40 -13.70 -1.32
C ASP A 87 14.09 -14.05 -2.65
N GLY A 88 14.70 -15.24 -2.71
CA GLY A 88 15.44 -15.72 -3.88
C GLY A 88 16.81 -15.06 -4.10
N VAL A 89 17.22 -14.16 -3.20
CA VAL A 89 18.53 -13.48 -3.17
C VAL A 89 19.01 -13.34 -1.73
N ASP A 90 20.30 -13.10 -1.52
CA ASP A 90 20.80 -12.73 -0.20
C ASP A 90 20.20 -11.38 0.23
N GLN A 91 19.71 -11.32 1.48
CA GLN A 91 19.14 -10.11 2.03
C GLN A 91 20.18 -8.96 2.00
N ASN A 92 19.79 -7.83 1.41
CA ASN A 92 20.63 -6.67 1.26
C ASN A 92 19.82 -5.37 1.30
N ASP A 93 19.68 -4.81 2.49
CA ASP A 93 18.93 -3.57 2.72
C ASP A 93 19.49 -2.36 1.96
N LEU A 94 20.80 -2.32 1.72
CA LEU A 94 21.41 -1.22 0.95
C LEU A 94 21.00 -1.27 -0.51
N ARG A 95 21.02 -2.46 -1.14
CA ARG A 95 20.49 -2.64 -2.50
C ARG A 95 19.01 -2.34 -2.57
N ALA A 96 18.22 -2.81 -1.60
CA ALA A 96 16.80 -2.49 -1.53
C ALA A 96 16.55 -0.98 -1.48
N PHE A 97 17.28 -0.29 -0.60
CA PHE A 97 17.24 1.17 -0.50
C PHE A 97 17.57 1.84 -1.84
N GLU A 98 18.63 1.43 -2.52
CA GLU A 98 19.01 1.99 -3.83
C GLU A 98 17.91 1.84 -4.88
N TYR A 99 17.25 0.67 -4.97
CA TYR A 99 16.13 0.49 -5.89
C TYR A 99 14.94 1.38 -5.54
N PHE A 100 14.59 1.50 -4.26
CA PHE A 100 13.51 2.39 -3.84
C PHE A 100 13.85 3.87 -4.08
N SER A 101 15.11 4.28 -3.88
CA SER A 101 15.59 5.64 -4.20
C SER A 101 15.44 5.93 -5.69
N ARG A 102 15.84 5.00 -6.57
CA ARG A 102 15.69 5.18 -8.02
C ARG A 102 14.22 5.41 -8.44
N ILE A 103 13.28 4.71 -7.81
CA ILE A 103 11.84 4.91 -8.06
C ILE A 103 11.44 6.31 -7.61
N ALA A 104 11.77 6.69 -6.37
CA ALA A 104 11.43 7.99 -5.82
C ALA A 104 12.02 9.14 -6.66
N ASP A 105 13.30 9.07 -7.02
CA ASP A 105 14.00 10.12 -7.76
C ASP A 105 13.42 10.35 -9.15
N LYS A 106 12.98 9.28 -9.84
CA LYS A 106 12.44 9.37 -11.20
C LYS A 106 10.96 9.74 -11.26
N HIS A 107 10.20 9.37 -10.23
CA HIS A 107 8.74 9.40 -10.27
C HIS A 107 8.11 10.23 -9.14
N ALA A 108 8.91 10.98 -8.36
CA ALA A 108 8.39 11.83 -7.29
C ALA A 108 7.24 12.71 -7.78
N GLU A 109 7.44 13.41 -8.90
CA GLU A 109 6.51 14.39 -9.43
C GLU A 109 5.38 13.78 -10.29
N ASP A 110 5.33 12.46 -10.42
CA ASP A 110 4.25 11.80 -11.16
C ASP A 110 2.89 12.07 -10.49
N SER A 111 1.85 12.22 -11.32
CA SER A 111 0.50 12.43 -10.82
C SER A 111 0.11 11.34 -9.81
N PRO A 112 -0.55 11.68 -8.68
CA PRO A 112 -1.10 10.69 -7.75
C PRO A 112 -2.12 9.73 -8.37
N SER A 113 -2.65 10.05 -9.55
CA SER A 113 -3.54 9.20 -10.34
C SER A 113 -2.83 8.36 -11.41
N ALA A 114 -1.50 8.47 -11.54
CA ALA A 114 -0.74 7.68 -12.50
C ALA A 114 -0.79 6.18 -12.16
N PRO A 115 -0.70 5.28 -13.15
CA PRO A 115 -0.74 3.83 -12.92
C PRO A 115 0.31 3.34 -11.90
N GLN A 116 1.48 3.96 -11.87
CA GLN A 116 2.58 3.63 -10.97
C GLN A 116 2.52 4.31 -9.59
N ALA A 117 1.58 5.23 -9.35
CA ALA A 117 1.55 6.08 -8.15
C ALA A 117 1.61 5.27 -6.84
N ALA A 118 0.92 4.12 -6.79
CA ALA A 118 0.95 3.24 -5.62
C ALA A 118 2.36 2.69 -5.33
N ILE A 119 3.12 2.33 -6.37
CA ILE A 119 4.48 1.82 -6.25
C ILE A 119 5.43 2.93 -5.80
N VAL A 120 5.30 4.11 -6.38
CA VAL A 120 6.08 5.29 -6.00
C VAL A 120 5.85 5.63 -4.53
N ALA A 121 4.59 5.67 -4.11
CA ALA A 121 4.25 5.94 -2.71
C ALA A 121 4.81 4.87 -1.76
N ASN A 122 4.75 3.59 -2.15
CA ASN A 122 5.33 2.50 -1.37
C ASN A 122 6.87 2.58 -1.30
N ALA A 123 7.53 3.07 -2.36
CA ALA A 123 8.97 3.33 -2.34
C ALA A 123 9.32 4.43 -1.34
N PHE A 124 8.57 5.53 -1.30
CA PHE A 124 8.73 6.57 -0.27
C PHE A 124 8.51 6.02 1.14
N VAL A 125 7.50 5.16 1.36
CA VAL A 125 7.29 4.49 2.65
C VAL A 125 8.49 3.62 3.03
N ALA A 126 9.02 2.83 2.10
CA ALA A 126 10.18 1.98 2.35
C ALA A 126 11.43 2.80 2.69
N LEU A 127 11.69 3.89 1.94
CA LEU A 127 12.77 4.83 2.23
C LEU A 127 12.60 5.47 3.60
N GLY A 128 11.39 5.89 3.96
CA GLY A 128 11.08 6.43 5.28
C GLY A 128 11.41 5.44 6.39
N ARG A 129 11.06 4.16 6.23
CA ARG A 129 11.39 3.10 7.20
C ARG A 129 12.89 2.84 7.29
N TYR A 130 13.63 2.87 6.18
CA TYR A 130 15.08 2.78 6.19
C TYR A 130 15.73 3.98 6.87
N TYR A 131 15.23 5.19 6.64
CA TYR A 131 15.72 6.36 7.37
C TYR A 131 15.37 6.30 8.86
N LEU A 132 14.23 5.75 9.28
CA LEU A 132 13.95 5.60 10.72
C LEU A 132 14.95 4.71 11.44
N ASN A 133 15.31 3.59 10.84
CA ASN A 133 16.15 2.58 11.49
C ASN A 133 17.64 2.77 11.20
N GLY A 134 17.97 3.41 10.08
CA GLY A 134 19.29 3.32 9.47
C GLY A 134 19.56 1.94 8.87
N ILE A 135 20.62 1.84 8.08
CA ILE A 135 21.10 0.56 7.53
C ILE A 135 22.47 0.27 8.15
N PRO A 136 22.63 -0.83 8.91
CA PRO A 136 23.90 -1.21 9.53
C PRO A 136 25.05 -1.28 8.52
N ASN A 137 26.27 -0.95 8.96
CA ASN A 137 27.48 -1.00 8.13
C ASN A 137 27.42 -0.17 6.82
N SER A 138 26.52 0.82 6.75
CA SER A 138 26.37 1.69 5.59
C SER A 138 26.49 3.18 5.95
N LYS A 139 26.40 4.03 4.93
CA LYS A 139 26.31 5.49 5.06
C LYS A 139 24.91 5.97 5.46
N ILE A 140 23.88 5.13 5.32
CA ILE A 140 22.50 5.48 5.66
C ILE A 140 22.31 5.32 7.17
N LYS A 141 22.34 6.43 7.89
CA LYS A 141 22.11 6.48 9.34
C LYS A 141 20.65 6.75 9.65
N ALA A 142 20.24 6.41 10.87
CA ALA A 142 18.93 6.75 11.37
C ALA A 142 18.74 8.28 11.35
N ASP A 143 17.70 8.73 10.69
CA ASP A 143 17.32 10.12 10.50
C ASP A 143 15.79 10.21 10.54
N THR A 144 15.27 10.64 11.69
CA THR A 144 13.82 10.74 11.92
C THR A 144 13.19 11.89 11.12
N GLU A 145 13.95 12.95 10.83
CA GLU A 145 13.46 14.09 10.04
C GLU A 145 13.24 13.66 8.60
N ARG A 146 14.24 13.03 7.98
CA ARG A 146 14.10 12.48 6.62
C ARG A 146 12.99 11.46 6.53
N ALA A 147 12.87 10.57 7.51
CA ALA A 147 11.78 9.62 7.55
C ALA A 147 10.41 10.31 7.57
N ARG A 148 10.26 11.34 8.39
CA ARG A 148 9.03 12.14 8.45
C ARG A 148 8.74 12.81 7.12
N GLU A 149 9.74 13.35 6.43
CA GLU A 149 9.58 13.95 5.10
C GLU A 149 9.06 12.92 4.09
N MET A 150 9.68 11.74 4.03
CA MET A 150 9.25 10.67 3.11
C MET A 150 7.82 10.22 3.40
N PHE A 151 7.46 9.99 4.67
CA PHE A 151 6.09 9.62 5.04
C PHE A 151 5.11 10.75 4.79
N SER A 152 5.46 12.00 5.10
CA SER A 152 4.60 13.16 4.86
C SER A 152 4.29 13.32 3.39
N TYR A 153 5.29 13.13 2.53
CA TYR A 153 5.10 13.18 1.09
C TYR A 153 4.15 12.07 0.61
N ALA A 154 4.43 10.81 0.96
CA ALA A 154 3.58 9.69 0.56
C ALA A 154 2.16 9.76 1.15
N ALA A 155 2.00 10.27 2.37
CA ALA A 155 0.72 10.39 3.06
C ALA A 155 -0.16 11.51 2.49
N SER A 156 0.44 12.66 2.14
CA SER A 156 -0.29 13.85 1.69
C SER A 156 -0.48 13.90 0.18
N TYR A 157 0.56 13.58 -0.59
CA TYR A 157 0.54 13.69 -2.05
C TYR A 157 -0.11 12.45 -2.69
N PHE A 158 0.33 11.25 -2.32
CA PHE A 158 -0.20 9.99 -2.85
C PHE A 158 -1.35 9.41 -2.04
N GLY A 159 -1.60 9.93 -0.83
CA GLY A 159 -2.64 9.39 0.04
C GLY A 159 -2.36 7.94 0.47
N ASN A 160 -1.11 7.51 0.56
CA ASN A 160 -0.78 6.13 0.89
C ASN A 160 -1.14 5.83 2.36
N ALA A 161 -1.89 4.75 2.59
CA ALA A 161 -2.42 4.45 3.92
C ALA A 161 -1.31 4.02 4.91
N ASP A 162 -0.30 3.29 4.45
CA ASP A 162 0.85 2.91 5.28
C ASP A 162 1.69 4.12 5.65
N ALA A 163 1.90 5.06 4.72
CA ALA A 163 2.55 6.34 5.01
C ALA A 163 1.80 7.15 6.06
N GLN A 164 0.46 7.20 5.96
CA GLN A 164 -0.39 7.87 6.94
C GLN A 164 -0.26 7.22 8.32
N TYR A 165 -0.22 5.89 8.39
CA TYR A 165 0.03 5.15 9.64
C TYR A 165 1.42 5.42 10.22
N ASP A 166 2.48 5.31 9.42
CA ASP A 166 3.86 5.51 9.88
C ASP A 166 4.09 6.96 10.32
N LEU A 167 3.53 7.93 9.60
CA LEU A 167 3.55 9.34 10.00
C LEU A 167 2.78 9.57 11.32
N ALA A 168 1.61 8.95 11.48
CA ALA A 168 0.87 9.01 12.73
C ALA A 168 1.70 8.49 13.91
N ARG A 169 2.43 7.38 13.72
CA ARG A 169 3.30 6.84 14.75
C ARG A 169 4.45 7.77 15.11
N LEU A 170 5.01 8.51 14.16
CA LEU A 170 6.05 9.50 14.47
C LEU A 170 5.52 10.62 15.37
N TYR A 171 4.32 11.12 15.09
CA TYR A 171 3.67 12.12 15.93
C TYR A 171 3.25 11.61 17.30
N LEU A 172 2.86 10.33 17.42
CA LEU A 172 2.41 9.74 18.68
C LEU A 172 3.55 9.21 19.56
N LYS A 173 4.72 8.91 18.98
CA LYS A 173 5.88 8.33 19.69
C LYS A 173 6.90 9.39 20.13
N SER A 174 6.90 10.60 19.58
CA SER A 174 7.92 11.60 19.90
C SER A 174 7.90 11.93 21.39
N ALA A 175 9.03 11.73 22.08
CA ALA A 175 9.14 12.02 23.51
C ALA A 175 8.84 13.51 23.73
N GLY A 176 7.84 13.82 24.58
CA GLY A 176 7.37 15.19 24.76
C GLY A 176 6.40 15.69 23.68
N SER A 177 5.74 14.78 22.95
CA SER A 177 4.67 15.09 21.98
C SER A 177 3.74 16.18 22.52
N SER A 178 3.63 17.27 21.80
CA SER A 178 2.68 18.33 22.14
C SER A 178 1.24 17.83 21.95
N ARG A 179 0.27 18.56 22.52
CA ARG A 179 -1.15 18.29 22.26
C ARG A 179 -1.49 18.35 20.77
N ASP A 180 -0.77 19.19 20.02
CA ASP A 180 -0.98 19.31 18.58
C ASP A 180 -0.38 18.14 17.82
N ASP A 181 0.81 17.65 18.18
CA ASP A 181 1.38 16.42 17.60
C ASP A 181 0.41 15.24 17.77
N PHE A 182 -0.15 15.09 18.98
CA PHE A 182 -1.15 14.07 19.23
C PHE A 182 -2.37 14.22 18.29
N ARG A 183 -2.89 15.43 18.11
CA ARG A 183 -4.02 15.71 17.20
C ARG A 183 -3.67 15.40 15.75
N TYR A 184 -2.47 15.74 15.29
CA TYR A 184 -1.99 15.39 13.95
C TYR A 184 -1.88 13.88 13.79
N GLY A 185 -1.28 13.19 14.76
CA GLY A 185 -1.17 11.74 14.79
C GLY A 185 -2.54 11.05 14.70
N ALA A 186 -3.48 11.43 15.57
CA ALA A 186 -4.84 10.88 15.56
C ALA A 186 -5.58 11.14 14.24
N ARG A 187 -5.38 12.31 13.62
CA ARG A 187 -5.96 12.63 12.31
C ARG A 187 -5.42 11.71 11.21
N TRP A 188 -4.11 11.55 11.13
CA TRP A 188 -3.48 10.66 10.15
C TRP A 188 -3.88 9.21 10.35
N LEU A 189 -3.97 8.79 11.61
CA LEU A 189 -4.43 7.45 11.98
C LEU A 189 -5.88 7.20 11.52
N GLY A 190 -6.76 8.19 11.67
CA GLY A 190 -8.13 8.14 11.17
C GLY A 190 -8.21 7.97 9.65
N LEU A 191 -7.39 8.71 8.90
CA LEU A 191 -7.32 8.60 7.43
C LEU A 191 -6.83 7.21 6.99
N ALA A 192 -5.77 6.70 7.62
CA ALA A 192 -5.24 5.37 7.35
C ALA A 192 -6.26 4.28 7.67
N ALA A 193 -6.94 4.38 8.82
CA ALA A 193 -7.95 3.42 9.26
C ALA A 193 -9.15 3.35 8.30
N GLN A 194 -9.60 4.50 7.80
CA GLN A 194 -10.65 4.58 6.78
C GLN A 194 -10.26 3.90 5.47
N LYS A 195 -8.96 3.94 5.11
CA LYS A 195 -8.43 3.26 3.93
C LYS A 195 -8.20 1.75 4.13
N GLY A 196 -8.47 1.23 5.32
CA GLY A 196 -8.33 -0.20 5.61
C GLY A 196 -6.96 -0.60 6.14
N GLN A 197 -6.11 0.36 6.51
CA GLN A 197 -4.81 0.07 7.13
C GLN A 197 -5.06 -0.50 8.53
N HIS A 198 -4.83 -1.81 8.71
CA HIS A 198 -5.30 -2.55 9.88
C HIS A 198 -4.52 -2.23 11.16
N GLN A 199 -3.22 -1.91 11.06
CA GLN A 199 -2.48 -1.44 12.24
C GLN A 199 -2.98 -0.07 12.73
N ALA A 200 -3.41 0.81 11.82
CA ALA A 200 -4.00 2.10 12.13
C ALA A 200 -5.38 1.93 12.77
N GLN A 201 -6.21 1.02 12.23
CA GLN A 201 -7.49 0.65 12.83
C GLN A 201 -7.28 0.13 14.26
N ALA A 202 -6.30 -0.73 14.49
CA ALA A 202 -6.02 -1.26 15.83
C ALA A 202 -5.62 -0.15 16.81
N LEU A 203 -4.68 0.71 16.42
CA LEU A 203 -4.21 1.80 17.29
C LEU A 203 -5.32 2.82 17.57
N LEU A 204 -6.09 3.22 16.54
CA LEU A 204 -7.23 4.12 16.71
C LEU A 204 -8.29 3.49 17.62
N GLY A 205 -8.53 2.20 17.43
CA GLY A 205 -9.46 1.42 18.23
C GLY A 205 -9.09 1.41 19.71
N GLN A 206 -7.81 1.19 20.03
CA GLN A 206 -7.30 1.28 21.41
C GLN A 206 -7.50 2.68 22.00
N MET A 207 -7.11 3.72 21.26
CA MET A 207 -7.21 5.11 21.73
C MET A 207 -8.66 5.51 22.04
N LEU A 208 -9.59 5.15 21.15
CA LEU A 208 -11.03 5.39 21.37
C LEU A 208 -11.58 4.55 22.51
N PHE A 209 -11.14 3.30 22.66
CA PHE A 209 -11.62 2.41 23.71
C PHE A 209 -11.20 2.87 25.12
N ASN A 210 -9.94 3.26 25.25
CA ASN A 210 -9.38 3.73 26.52
C ASN A 210 -9.78 5.17 26.84
N GLY A 211 -9.94 6.02 25.82
CA GLY A 211 -10.11 7.45 25.99
C GLY A 211 -8.79 8.20 26.24
N ASP A 212 -7.68 7.65 25.76
CA ASP A 212 -6.35 8.25 25.91
C ASP A 212 -6.26 9.49 25.02
N GLN A 213 -6.39 10.69 25.62
CA GLN A 213 -6.34 12.01 24.94
C GLN A 213 -7.43 12.23 23.86
N LEU A 214 -8.31 11.25 23.63
CA LEU A 214 -9.53 11.34 22.82
C LEU A 214 -10.76 11.06 23.70
N PRO A 215 -11.94 11.62 23.36
CA PRO A 215 -13.17 11.24 24.04
C PRO A 215 -13.41 9.73 23.93
N ARG A 216 -13.60 9.08 25.08
CA ARG A 216 -13.80 7.63 25.18
C ARG A 216 -15.05 7.20 24.41
N GLN A 217 -14.88 6.30 23.47
CA GLN A 217 -15.91 5.72 22.59
C GLN A 217 -15.68 4.21 22.47
N PRO A 218 -16.03 3.41 23.51
CA PRO A 218 -15.69 2.00 23.58
C PRO A 218 -16.30 1.17 22.45
N ALA A 219 -17.57 1.38 22.11
CA ALA A 219 -18.20 0.70 20.97
C ALA A 219 -17.47 0.95 19.64
N ARG A 220 -17.17 2.21 19.34
CA ARG A 220 -16.42 2.58 18.12
C ARG A 220 -15.00 2.05 18.14
N GLY A 221 -14.34 2.09 19.29
CA GLY A 221 -13.00 1.53 19.47
C GLY A 221 -12.97 0.02 19.21
N LEU A 222 -13.97 -0.70 19.73
CA LEU A 222 -14.14 -2.14 19.53
C LEU A 222 -14.47 -2.50 18.08
N MET A 223 -15.29 -1.69 17.39
CA MET A 223 -15.54 -1.85 15.95
C MET A 223 -14.22 -1.80 15.16
N TRP A 224 -13.38 -0.78 15.37
CA TRP A 224 -12.08 -0.67 14.69
C TRP A 224 -11.13 -1.83 15.04
N LEU A 225 -11.08 -2.25 16.31
CA LEU A 225 -10.27 -3.41 16.71
C LEU A 225 -10.74 -4.71 16.06
N THR A 226 -12.05 -4.85 15.82
CA THR A 226 -12.60 -6.02 15.12
C THR A 226 -12.14 -6.06 13.67
N LEU A 227 -12.27 -4.93 12.94
CA LEU A 227 -11.76 -4.81 11.56
C LEU A 227 -10.26 -5.08 11.46
N ALA A 228 -9.49 -4.52 12.40
CA ALA A 228 -8.06 -4.70 12.45
C ALA A 228 -7.66 -6.16 12.67
N ARG A 229 -8.32 -6.84 13.62
CA ARG A 229 -8.08 -8.25 13.92
C ARG A 229 -8.36 -9.14 12.71
N ASP A 230 -9.45 -8.88 11.99
CA ASP A 230 -9.87 -9.70 10.85
C ASP A 230 -8.90 -9.57 9.66
N SER A 231 -8.15 -8.46 9.60
CA SER A 231 -7.17 -8.17 8.55
C SER A 231 -5.71 -8.40 9.00
N ALA A 232 -5.48 -8.73 10.27
CA ALA A 232 -4.15 -8.88 10.85
C ALA A 232 -3.44 -10.14 10.36
N THR A 233 -2.13 -10.03 10.16
CA THR A 233 -1.27 -11.18 9.88
C THR A 233 -1.03 -12.01 11.14
N PRO A 234 -0.63 -13.30 11.01
CA PRO A 234 -0.36 -14.16 12.17
C PRO A 234 0.67 -13.60 13.16
N ASP A 235 1.66 -12.84 12.66
CA ASP A 235 2.73 -12.24 13.46
C ASP A 235 2.29 -10.99 14.23
N GLU A 236 1.13 -10.41 13.90
CA GLU A 236 0.57 -9.22 14.55
C GLU A 236 -0.24 -9.59 15.80
N ILE A 237 0.39 -10.36 16.69
CA ILE A 237 -0.19 -10.84 17.95
C ILE A 237 -0.73 -9.68 18.80
N TRP A 238 -0.05 -8.53 18.77
CA TRP A 238 -0.46 -7.33 19.50
C TRP A 238 -1.85 -6.83 19.11
N ILE A 239 -2.29 -6.98 17.86
CA ILE A 239 -3.64 -6.57 17.41
C ILE A 239 -4.68 -7.50 18.05
N ARG A 240 -4.45 -8.82 17.99
CA ARG A 240 -5.33 -9.82 18.60
C ARG A 240 -5.42 -9.63 20.11
N ASP A 241 -4.30 -9.39 20.77
CA ASP A 241 -4.27 -9.12 22.22
C ASP A 241 -5.02 -7.84 22.58
N SER A 242 -4.90 -6.81 21.76
CA SER A 242 -5.61 -5.55 21.96
C SER A 242 -7.12 -5.71 21.82
N TYR A 243 -7.56 -6.45 20.79
CA TYR A 243 -8.95 -6.83 20.63
C TYR A 243 -9.44 -7.66 21.84
N ASN A 244 -8.70 -8.68 22.25
CA ASN A 244 -9.07 -9.56 23.36
C ASN A 244 -9.19 -8.81 24.69
N LYS A 245 -8.28 -7.86 24.95
CA LYS A 245 -8.34 -6.98 26.13
C LYS A 245 -9.55 -6.04 26.09
N ALA A 246 -9.82 -5.45 24.93
CA ALA A 246 -10.96 -4.54 24.75
C ALA A 246 -12.29 -5.29 24.88
N ILE A 247 -12.47 -6.41 24.17
CA ILE A 247 -13.70 -7.19 24.23
C ILE A 247 -13.96 -7.68 25.66
N ALA A 248 -12.95 -8.19 26.37
CA ALA A 248 -13.11 -8.66 27.76
C ALA A 248 -13.60 -7.57 28.73
N LYS A 249 -13.23 -6.30 28.48
CA LYS A 249 -13.63 -5.14 29.30
C LYS A 249 -14.92 -4.46 28.83
N ALA A 250 -15.34 -4.67 27.59
CA ALA A 250 -16.50 -4.02 27.00
C ALA A 250 -17.80 -4.54 27.62
N SER A 251 -18.74 -3.63 27.90
CA SER A 251 -20.11 -3.98 28.29
C SER A 251 -20.84 -4.70 27.15
N GLU A 252 -21.93 -5.41 27.45
CA GLU A 252 -22.77 -6.02 26.42
C GLU A 252 -23.36 -4.97 25.46
N GLU A 253 -23.73 -3.80 25.98
CA GLU A 253 -24.22 -2.67 25.20
C GLU A 253 -23.15 -2.16 24.21
N ASP A 254 -21.92 -1.96 24.68
CA ASP A 254 -20.80 -1.52 23.84
C ASP A 254 -20.51 -2.53 22.72
N ARG A 255 -20.60 -3.83 23.04
CA ARG A 255 -20.42 -4.91 22.05
C ARG A 255 -21.52 -4.92 21.01
N ALA A 256 -22.78 -4.77 21.43
CA ALA A 256 -23.92 -4.71 20.52
C ALA A 256 -23.83 -3.49 19.58
N MET A 257 -23.51 -2.31 20.13
CA MET A 257 -23.29 -1.11 19.33
C MET A 257 -22.11 -1.27 18.36
N ALA A 258 -20.99 -1.86 18.81
CA ALA A 258 -19.83 -2.11 17.95
C ALA A 258 -20.20 -2.99 16.75
N LEU A 259 -21.01 -4.03 16.96
CA LEU A 259 -21.49 -4.92 15.88
C LEU A 259 -22.39 -4.18 14.90
N GLN A 260 -23.32 -3.35 15.38
CA GLN A 260 -24.17 -2.53 14.51
C GLN A 260 -23.33 -1.57 13.66
N MET A 261 -22.35 -0.89 14.26
CA MET A 261 -21.45 0.01 13.54
C MET A 261 -20.60 -0.75 12.50
N LEU A 262 -20.15 -1.96 12.84
CA LEU A 262 -19.39 -2.83 11.93
C LEU A 262 -20.23 -3.22 10.72
N GLU A 263 -21.49 -3.59 10.92
CA GLU A 263 -22.41 -3.95 9.84
C GLU A 263 -22.62 -2.76 8.88
N HIS A 264 -22.90 -1.58 9.41
CA HIS A 264 -23.01 -0.36 8.59
C HIS A 264 -21.71 -0.04 7.84
N TRP A 265 -20.56 -0.21 8.48
CA TRP A 265 -19.26 0.01 7.86
C TRP A 265 -19.01 -0.93 6.68
N VAL A 266 -19.36 -2.21 6.83
CA VAL A 266 -19.20 -3.22 5.78
C VAL A 266 -20.18 -3.00 4.63
N GLN A 267 -21.43 -2.63 4.93
CA GLN A 267 -22.43 -2.29 3.92
C GLN A 267 -22.00 -1.08 3.08
N GLY A 268 -21.57 0.02 3.71
CA GLY A 268 -21.16 1.24 3.02
C GLY A 268 -19.88 1.14 2.17
N ARG A 269 -19.18 0.00 2.17
CA ARG A 269 -18.05 -0.28 1.25
C ARG A 269 -18.41 -1.19 0.08
N ARG A 270 -19.62 -1.77 0.09
CA ARG A 270 -20.14 -2.61 -1.01
C ARG A 270 -20.84 -1.79 -2.09
N ASP A 271 -21.30 -0.59 -1.72
CA ASP A 271 -21.92 0.40 -2.60
C ASP A 271 -20.86 1.36 -3.18
#